data_AF-A0A524M3C9-F1
#
_entry.id   AF-A0A524M3C9-F1
#
_cell.length_a   1.000
_cell.length_b   1.000
_cell.length_c   1.000
_cell.angle_alpha   90.00
_cell.angle_beta   90.00
_cell.angle_gamma   90.00
#
_symmetry.space_group_name_H-M   'P 1'
#
loop_
_entity.id
_entity.type
_entity.pdbx_description
1 polymer ?
#
loop_
_entity_poly.entity_id
_entity_poly.type
_entity_poly.pdbx_seq_one_letter_code
_entity_poly.pdbx_strand_id
1 'polypeptide(L)'
;MKWFEVSYDVENITISRRKLFVLNSVIMIPWARIIRICFLAGDHIKFDEVYIFTDTRLESYVIPMDAYGGLQLWSEIIHRGLFDANLAIKAASASTDELLCWPIEKE
;
A
#
# COMPACT_ATOMS: atom_id res chain seq x y z
N MET A 1 -7.86 12.31 15.54
CA MET A 1 -6.39 12.28 15.31
C MET A 1 -6.09 11.11 14.40
N LYS A 2 -5.33 11.28 13.32
CA LYS A 2 -4.96 10.18 12.42
C LYS A 2 -3.64 9.57 12.92
N TRP A 3 -3.64 8.27 13.17
CA TRP A 3 -2.53 7.54 13.80
C TRP A 3 -1.51 7.02 12.76
N PHE A 4 -1.92 6.96 11.49
CA PHE A 4 -1.15 6.51 10.35
C PHE A 4 -1.30 7.50 9.20
N GLU A 5 -0.17 8.02 8.73
CA GLU A 5 -0.09 8.95 7.62
C GLU A 5 0.90 8.44 6.58
N VAL A 6 0.54 8.62 5.32
CA VAL A 6 1.33 8.26 4.16
C VAL A 6 1.39 9.46 3.24
N SER A 7 2.59 9.77 2.77
CA SER A 7 2.84 10.74 1.73
C SER A 7 3.83 10.15 0.75
N TYR A 8 4.02 10.82 -0.38
CA TYR A 8 5.00 10.41 -1.37
C TYR A 8 5.53 11.61 -2.12
N ASP A 9 6.74 11.45 -2.66
CA ASP A 9 7.36 12.35 -3.60
C ASP A 9 7.75 11.59 -4.88
N VAL A 10 8.60 12.20 -5.69
CA VAL A 10 9.07 11.62 -6.95
C VAL A 10 9.84 10.31 -6.73
N GLU A 11 10.60 10.21 -5.64
CA GLU A 11 11.56 9.14 -5.36
C GLU A 11 11.07 8.12 -4.33
N ASN A 12 10.30 8.57 -3.32
CA ASN A 12 9.97 7.76 -2.15
C ASN A 12 8.50 7.87 -1.73
N ILE A 13 8.01 6.79 -1.12
CA ILE A 13 6.85 6.78 -0.24
C ILE A 13 7.34 6.98 1.19
N THR A 14 6.70 7.87 1.93
CA THR A 14 6.97 8.10 3.36
C THR A 14 5.78 7.66 4.19
N ILE A 15 6.01 6.75 5.13
CA ILE A 15 5.01 6.30 6.11
C ILE A 15 5.39 6.88 7.47
N SER A 16 4.47 7.63 8.07
CA SER A 16 4.61 8.20 9.41
C SER A 16 3.57 7.63 10.34
N ARG A 17 4.01 7.03 11.46
CA ARG A 17 3.12 6.54 12.52
C ARG A 17 3.27 7.41 13.76
N ARG A 18 2.16 7.98 14.24
CA ARG A 18 2.14 8.68 15.52
C ARG A 18 1.82 7.70 16.63
N LYS A 19 2.82 7.41 17.46
CA LYS A 19 2.61 6.77 18.76
C LYS A 19 2.54 7.87 19.81
N LEU A 20 1.45 7.95 20.57
CA LEU A 20 1.35 8.90 21.67
C LEU A 20 2.62 8.77 22.57
N PHE A 21 3.27 9.91 22.82
CA PHE A 21 4.48 10.07 23.65
C PHE A 21 5.84 9.57 23.09
N VAL A 22 5.94 9.14 21.83
CA VAL A 22 7.24 8.73 21.24
C VAL A 22 7.42 9.32 19.82
N LEU A 23 8.68 9.59 19.46
CA LEU A 23 9.14 9.95 18.11
C LEU A 23 8.34 9.24 17.01
N ASN A 24 7.91 10.00 16.00
CA ASN A 24 7.28 9.47 14.79
C ASN A 24 8.20 8.38 14.20
N SER A 25 7.71 7.15 14.06
CA SER A 25 8.45 6.18 13.26
C SER A 25 8.21 6.53 11.80
N VAL A 26 9.22 7.08 11.14
CA VAL A 26 9.21 7.42 9.72
C VAL A 26 9.90 6.30 8.96
N ILE A 27 9.21 5.71 8.00
CA ILE A 27 9.73 4.71 7.08
C ILE A 27 9.71 5.31 5.68
N MET A 28 10.82 5.18 4.96
CA MET A 28 10.90 5.57 3.56
C MET A 28 11.03 4.33 2.68
N ILE A 29 10.21 4.26 1.64
CA ILE A 29 10.20 3.17 0.66
C ILE A 29 10.51 3.80 -0.71
N PRO A 30 11.69 3.52 -1.30
CA PRO A 30 11.98 4.00 -2.65
C PRO A 30 11.07 3.33 -3.67
N TRP A 31 10.45 4.10 -4.57
CA TRP A 31 9.58 3.56 -5.61
C TRP A 31 10.29 2.50 -6.47
N ALA A 32 11.56 2.76 -6.81
CA ALA A 32 12.39 1.89 -7.64
C ALA A 32 12.72 0.52 -7.01
N ARG A 33 12.47 0.35 -5.71
CA ARG A 33 12.74 -0.88 -4.97
C ARG A 33 11.50 -1.77 -4.84
N ILE A 34 10.33 -1.28 -5.27
CA ILE A 34 9.08 -2.04 -5.20
C ILE A 34 9.09 -3.11 -6.29
N ILE A 35 8.93 -4.37 -5.87
CA ILE A 35 8.94 -5.53 -6.76
C ILE A 35 7.55 -6.13 -6.95
N ARG A 36 6.65 -5.92 -5.99
CA ARG A 36 5.29 -6.45 -6.02
C ARG A 36 4.39 -5.62 -5.12
N ILE A 37 3.15 -5.43 -5.54
CA ILE A 37 2.10 -4.83 -4.74
C ILE A 37 0.92 -5.79 -4.70
N CYS A 38 0.33 -5.97 -3.53
CA CYS A 38 -0.95 -6.68 -3.39
C CYS A 38 -2.00 -5.78 -2.75
N PHE A 39 -3.23 -5.95 -3.20
CA PHE A 39 -4.41 -5.34 -2.60
C PHE A 39 -5.22 -6.45 -1.94
N LEU A 40 -5.56 -6.26 -0.67
CA LEU A 40 -6.46 -7.13 0.07
C LEU A 40 -7.77 -6.37 0.29
N ALA A 41 -8.85 -6.90 -0.25
CA ALA A 41 -10.18 -6.36 0.00
C ALA A 41 -10.59 -6.67 1.46
N GLY A 42 -10.94 -5.61 2.18
CA GLY A 42 -11.43 -5.70 3.55
C GLY A 42 -12.86 -6.23 3.63
N ASP A 43 -13.45 -6.08 4.80
CA ASP A 43 -14.83 -6.45 5.08
C ASP A 43 -15.55 -5.33 5.83
N HIS A 44 -16.69 -5.62 6.44
CA HIS A 44 -17.42 -4.63 7.23
C HIS A 44 -16.67 -4.18 8.50
N ILE A 45 -15.58 -4.85 8.88
CA ILE A 45 -14.82 -4.66 10.11
C ILE A 45 -13.38 -4.20 9.81
N LYS A 46 -12.79 -4.69 8.72
CA LYS A 46 -11.41 -4.40 8.28
C LYS A 46 -11.42 -3.50 7.05
N PHE A 47 -10.53 -2.51 7.06
CA PHE A 47 -10.29 -1.70 5.87
C PHE A 47 -9.53 -2.49 4.81
N ASP A 48 -9.67 -2.07 3.55
CA ASP A 48 -8.80 -2.53 2.48
C ASP A 48 -7.35 -2.21 2.80
N GLU A 49 -6.44 -3.10 2.39
CA GLU A 49 -5.02 -2.98 2.69
C GLU A 49 -4.16 -3.11 1.43
N VAL A 50 -3.15 -2.27 1.34
CA VAL A 50 -2.12 -2.32 0.30
C VAL A 50 -0.83 -2.87 0.91
N TYR A 51 -0.35 -3.95 0.33
CA TYR A 51 0.89 -4.64 0.70
C TYR A 51 1.96 -4.27 -0.33
N ILE A 52 3.03 -3.61 0.11
CA ILE A 52 4.15 -3.21 -0.75
C ILE A 52 5.36 -4.10 -0.43
N PHE A 53 5.79 -4.89 -1.39
CA PHE A 53 6.99 -5.73 -1.29
C PHE A 53 8.15 -5.04 -1.97
N THR A 54 9.33 -5.10 -1.34
CA THR A 54 10.58 -4.55 -1.89
C THR A 54 11.66 -5.62 -2.00
N ASP A 55 12.68 -5.37 -2.82
CA ASP A 55 13.88 -6.21 -2.89
C ASP A 55 14.80 -6.07 -1.66
N THR A 56 14.53 -5.13 -0.76
CA THR A 56 15.36 -4.83 0.41
C THR A 56 15.01 -5.65 1.64
N ARG A 57 13.81 -6.26 1.69
CA ARG A 57 13.36 -7.07 2.82
C ARG A 57 12.31 -8.10 2.40
N LEU A 58 12.19 -9.18 3.17
CA LEU A 58 11.23 -10.25 2.89
C LEU A 58 9.78 -9.85 3.24
N GLU A 59 9.59 -8.99 4.24
CA GLU A 59 8.26 -8.61 4.74
C GLU A 59 7.65 -7.46 3.90
N SER A 60 6.35 -7.53 3.62
CA SER A 60 5.64 -6.41 2.98
C SER A 60 5.37 -5.26 3.94
N TYR A 61 5.44 -4.03 3.44
CA TYR A 61 4.88 -2.88 4.16
C TYR A 61 3.36 -2.88 3.98
N VAL A 62 2.62 -2.84 5.07
CA VAL A 62 1.15 -2.83 5.04
C VAL A 62 0.65 -1.41 5.27
N ILE A 63 -0.18 -0.94 4.35
CA ILE A 63 -0.79 0.39 4.36
C ILE A 63 -2.31 0.22 4.28
N PRO A 64 -3.04 0.55 5.35
CA PRO A 64 -4.49 0.62 5.32
C PRO A 64 -4.95 1.72 4.34
N MET A 65 -5.99 1.45 3.56
CA MET A 65 -6.55 2.41 2.60
C MET A 65 -7.23 3.60 3.28
N ASP A 66 -7.66 3.44 4.54
CA ASP A 66 -8.23 4.51 5.37
C ASP A 66 -7.17 5.42 6.00
N ALA A 67 -5.88 5.09 5.84
CA ALA A 67 -4.78 5.93 6.28
C ALA A 67 -4.86 7.33 5.65
N TYR A 68 -4.33 8.34 6.34
CA TYR A 68 -4.21 9.65 5.72
C TYR A 68 -3.27 9.58 4.53
N GLY A 69 -3.74 9.93 3.33
CA GLY A 69 -2.96 9.78 2.11
C GLY A 69 -3.05 8.40 1.44
N GLY A 70 -3.79 7.43 2.02
CA GLY A 70 -3.89 6.07 1.50
C GLY A 70 -4.49 6.00 0.08
N LEU A 71 -5.63 6.66 -0.13
CA LEU A 71 -6.27 6.76 -1.45
C LEU A 71 -5.38 7.45 -2.49
N GLN A 72 -4.67 8.52 -2.10
CA GLN A 72 -3.74 9.24 -2.97
C GLN A 72 -2.57 8.33 -3.36
N LEU A 73 -1.99 7.61 -2.39
CA LEU A 73 -0.93 6.65 -2.66
C LEU A 73 -1.40 5.56 -3.63
N TRP A 74 -2.60 5.01 -3.42
CA TRP A 74 -3.14 3.98 -4.29
C TRP A 74 -3.30 4.45 -5.73
N SER A 75 -3.83 5.66 -5.92
CA SER A 75 -3.92 6.27 -7.25
C SER A 75 -2.54 6.42 -7.90
N GLU A 76 -1.53 6.83 -7.13
CA GLU A 76 -0.16 7.00 -7.62
C GLU A 76 0.50 5.65 -8.00
N ILE A 77 0.26 4.60 -7.21
CA ILE A 77 0.72 3.24 -7.50
C ILE A 77 0.21 2.77 -8.86
N ILE A 78 -1.08 2.96 -9.14
CA ILE A 78 -1.69 2.61 -10.42
C ILE A 78 -1.13 3.50 -11.53
N HIS A 79 -1.01 4.80 -11.30
CA HIS A 79 -0.47 5.75 -12.27
C HIS A 79 0.96 5.40 -12.71
N ARG A 80 1.80 4.93 -11.77
CA ARG A 80 3.18 4.47 -12.04
C ARG A 80 3.26 3.09 -12.68
N GLY A 81 2.12 2.40 -12.88
CA GLY A 81 2.09 1.05 -13.45
C GLY A 81 2.63 -0.03 -12.51
N LEU A 82 2.74 0.27 -11.21
CA LEU A 82 3.17 -0.69 -10.18
C LEU A 82 2.05 -1.64 -9.76
N PHE A 83 0.82 -1.35 -10.17
CA PHE A 83 -0.32 -2.25 -10.08
C PHE A 83 -1.15 -2.12 -11.37
N ASP A 84 -1.57 -3.25 -11.94
CA ASP A 84 -2.33 -3.26 -13.19
C ASP A 84 -3.69 -2.54 -13.01
N ALA A 85 -4.02 -1.63 -13.93
CA ALA A 85 -5.23 -0.82 -13.84
C ALA A 85 -6.52 -1.67 -13.98
N ASN A 86 -6.51 -2.73 -14.78
CA ASN A 86 -7.68 -3.61 -14.90
C ASN A 86 -7.83 -4.46 -13.63
N LEU A 87 -6.71 -4.89 -13.04
CA LEU A 87 -6.71 -5.56 -11.73
C LEU A 87 -7.21 -4.62 -10.62
N ALA A 88 -6.89 -3.32 -10.68
CA ALA A 88 -7.42 -2.34 -9.73
C ALA A 88 -8.95 -2.17 -9.83
N ILE A 89 -9.51 -2.21 -11.05
CA ILE A 89 -10.97 -2.21 -11.25
C ILE A 89 -11.59 -3.46 -10.63
N LYS A 90 -10.97 -4.62 -10.81
CA LYS A 90 -11.41 -5.87 -10.17
C LYS A 90 -11.33 -5.77 -8.64
N ALA A 91 -10.23 -5.21 -8.12
CA ALA A 91 -10.00 -5.00 -6.70
C ALA A 91 -11.08 -4.15 -6.03
N ALA A 92 -11.57 -3.11 -6.72
CA ALA A 92 -12.67 -2.28 -6.22
C ALA A 92 -14.01 -3.03 -6.09
N SER A 93 -14.16 -4.15 -6.79
CA SER A 93 -15.33 -5.03 -6.74
C SER A 93 -15.04 -6.39 -6.11
N ALA A 94 -13.84 -6.57 -5.54
CA ALA A 94 -13.36 -7.85 -5.07
C ALA A 94 -14.17 -8.32 -3.86
N SER A 95 -14.23 -9.63 -3.69
CA SER A 95 -14.88 -10.22 -2.52
C SER A 95 -14.03 -9.97 -1.29
N THR A 96 -14.65 -9.91 -0.12
CA THR A 96 -13.93 -9.85 1.16
C THR A 96 -12.83 -10.90 1.25
N ASP A 97 -11.67 -10.51 1.79
CA ASP A 97 -10.45 -11.31 1.95
C ASP A 97 -9.82 -11.80 0.62
N GLU A 98 -10.26 -11.28 -0.53
CA GLU A 98 -9.61 -11.55 -1.82
C GLU A 98 -8.30 -10.76 -1.94
N LEU A 99 -7.19 -11.48 -2.12
CA LEU A 99 -5.86 -10.91 -2.30
C LEU A 99 -5.48 -10.88 -3.78
N LEU A 100 -5.29 -9.68 -4.32
CA LEU A 100 -4.90 -9.45 -5.72
C LEU A 100 -3.50 -8.87 -5.79
N CYS A 101 -2.55 -9.61 -6.37
CA CYS A 101 -1.15 -9.22 -6.47
C CYS A 101 -0.73 -8.88 -7.89
N TRP A 102 0.16 -7.90 -8.03
CA TRP A 102 0.83 -7.55 -9.27
C TRP A 102 2.33 -7.27 -9.04
N PRO A 103 3.24 -7.81 -9.88
CA PRO A 103 2.96 -8.83 -10.89
C PRO A 103 2.46 -10.14 -10.25
N ILE A 104 1.66 -10.90 -10.99
CA ILE A 104 1.31 -12.28 -10.62
C ILE A 104 2.63 -13.05 -10.61
N GLU A 105 3.01 -13.65 -9.49
CA GLU A 105 4.20 -14.51 -9.46
C GLU A 105 4.06 -15.53 -10.60
N LYS A 106 5.03 -15.53 -11.52
CA LYS A 106 5.13 -16.61 -12.49
C LYS A 106 5.63 -17.81 -11.69
N GLU A 107 4.80 -18.84 -11.58
CA GLU A 107 5.23 -20.20 -11.21
C GLU A 107 6.43 -20.64 -12.07
#